data_AF-A0A975G634-F1
#
_entry.id   AF-A0A975G634-F1
#
_cell.length_a   1.000
_cell.length_b   1.000
_cell.length_c   1.000
_cell.angle_alpha   90.00
_cell.angle_beta   90.00
_cell.angle_gamma   90.00
#
_symmetry.space_group_name_H-M   'P 1'
#
loop_
_entity.id
_entity.type
_entity.pdbx_description
1 polymer ?
#
loop_
_entity_poly.entity_id
_entity_poly.type
_entity_poly.pdbx_seq_one_letter_code
_entity_poly.pdbx_strand_id
1 'polypeptide(L)'
;MRRETGIAAVCACGAAVCLLWPWLEQGRGISPSPVTAASPARPKRERENFWQDARIPEPGHFREPSALASTAGAATGIDHRTRIGELLEKGDSNGVTIELVDWFSTDPAGARDWLETRESLGFCQPALKMVAVSFATRGDCDLALEWTELLESPAERDDAVARIYSTGFVSGRFSSEDLAAAPLTDEHRRAILEGKAND
;
A
#
# COMPACT_ATOMS: atom_id res chain seq x y z
N MET A 1 -16.09 -8.82 -52.62
CA MET A 1 -15.60 -10.15 -52.19
C MET A 1 -14.07 -10.14 -52.29
N ARG A 2 -13.42 -9.83 -51.17
CA ARG A 2 -12.46 -10.68 -50.42
C ARG A 2 -11.19 -11.04 -51.20
N ARG A 3 -10.11 -10.45 -50.67
CA ARG A 3 -8.68 -10.65 -50.95
C ARG A 3 -8.24 -11.97 -50.31
N GLU A 4 -7.45 -12.77 -51.01
CA GLU A 4 -6.56 -13.77 -50.41
C GLU A 4 -5.23 -13.76 -51.18
N THR A 5 -4.25 -13.02 -50.65
CA THR A 5 -2.84 -13.15 -51.01
C THR A 5 -2.16 -13.86 -49.87
N GLY A 6 -1.74 -15.10 -50.11
CA GLY A 6 -0.94 -15.91 -49.19
C GLY A 6 0.44 -15.29 -48.98
N ILE A 7 0.87 -15.22 -47.72
CA ILE A 7 2.24 -14.89 -47.34
C ILE A 7 2.88 -16.16 -46.78
N ALA A 8 4.03 -16.46 -47.36
CA ALA A 8 4.84 -17.63 -47.15
C ALA A 8 5.44 -17.71 -45.75
N ALA A 9 5.57 -18.96 -45.30
CA ALA A 9 6.41 -19.37 -44.19
C ALA A 9 7.89 -19.10 -44.49
N VAL A 10 8.60 -18.49 -43.53
CA VAL A 10 10.05 -18.67 -43.34
C VAL A 10 10.31 -18.72 -41.84
N CYS A 11 10.40 -19.94 -41.31
CA CYS A 11 11.02 -20.22 -40.02
C CYS A 11 12.54 -20.01 -40.17
N ALA A 12 13.10 -19.07 -39.43
CA ALA A 12 14.54 -18.94 -39.23
C ALA A 12 14.85 -19.16 -37.75
N CYS A 13 15.04 -20.43 -37.37
CA CYS A 13 15.69 -20.80 -36.11
C CYS A 13 17.20 -20.95 -36.38
N GLY A 14 18.00 -19.97 -35.99
CA GLY A 14 19.44 -20.11 -35.74
C GLY A 14 19.65 -20.10 -34.23
N ALA A 15 19.92 -21.24 -33.60
CA ALA A 15 21.25 -21.83 -33.39
C ALA A 15 22.09 -21.04 -32.38
N ALA A 16 22.09 -21.51 -31.12
CA ALA A 16 23.22 -21.36 -30.22
C ALA A 16 23.45 -22.71 -29.52
N VAL A 17 24.55 -23.33 -29.93
CA VAL A 17 25.12 -24.60 -29.52
C VAL A 17 25.77 -24.43 -28.15
N CYS A 18 25.38 -25.24 -27.15
CA CYS A 18 26.19 -25.48 -25.95
C CYS A 18 26.60 -26.95 -25.92
N LEU A 19 27.80 -27.20 -26.42
CA LEU A 19 28.52 -28.45 -26.30
C LEU A 19 29.28 -28.51 -24.97
N LEU A 20 29.14 -29.64 -24.26
CA LEU A 20 30.19 -30.41 -23.57
C LEU A 20 31.00 -29.77 -22.41
N TRP A 21 30.63 -30.12 -21.16
CA TRP A 21 31.35 -31.01 -20.18
C TRP A 21 32.91 -30.96 -20.10
N PRO A 22 33.59 -31.40 -18.99
CA PRO A 22 33.45 -31.19 -17.53
C PRO A 22 34.78 -30.76 -16.85
N TRP A 23 34.77 -30.52 -15.53
CA TRP A 23 35.94 -30.85 -14.69
C TRP A 23 35.53 -31.32 -13.27
N LEU A 24 35.82 -32.60 -13.04
CA LEU A 24 36.05 -33.31 -11.77
C LEU A 24 37.57 -33.11 -11.52
N GLU A 25 38.17 -32.91 -10.34
CA GLU A 25 38.12 -33.70 -9.11
C GLU A 25 39.31 -33.17 -8.27
N GLN A 26 39.18 -32.96 -6.94
CA GLN A 26 40.13 -33.52 -5.95
C GLN A 26 39.90 -32.97 -4.54
N GLY A 27 39.60 -33.89 -3.64
CA GLY A 27 39.63 -33.68 -2.20
C GLY A 27 38.85 -34.74 -1.43
N ARG A 28 39.25 -36.02 -1.56
CA ARG A 28 38.79 -37.11 -0.69
C ARG A 28 39.18 -36.83 0.76
N GLY A 29 38.28 -37.11 1.70
CA GLY A 29 38.69 -37.28 3.10
C GLY A 29 37.57 -37.45 4.11
N ILE A 30 37.07 -38.69 4.22
CA ILE A 30 36.60 -39.33 5.48
C ILE A 30 35.22 -38.90 6.02
N SER A 31 34.23 -39.78 5.82
CA SER A 31 33.11 -40.09 6.71
C SER A 31 33.54 -41.33 7.54
N PRO A 32 33.08 -41.62 8.79
CA PRO A 32 31.66 -41.58 9.19
C PRO A 32 31.33 -41.26 10.67
N SER A 33 30.13 -40.71 10.91
CA SER A 33 29.12 -41.26 11.85
C SER A 33 27.90 -40.33 11.97
N PRO A 34 26.69 -40.90 12.19
CA PRO A 34 25.44 -40.16 12.16
C PRO A 34 25.15 -39.57 13.53
N VAL A 35 25.18 -38.25 13.65
CA VAL A 35 24.54 -37.56 14.78
C VAL A 35 23.18 -37.10 14.27
N THR A 36 22.15 -37.87 14.61
CA THR A 36 20.76 -37.45 14.56
C THR A 36 20.59 -36.28 15.52
N ALA A 37 20.90 -35.07 15.06
CA ALA A 37 20.43 -33.85 15.68
C ALA A 37 19.07 -33.54 15.05
N ALA A 38 18.01 -33.92 15.76
CA ALA A 38 16.68 -33.39 15.49
C ALA A 38 16.80 -31.86 15.47
N SER A 39 16.58 -31.25 14.31
CA SER A 39 16.35 -29.80 14.23
C SER A 39 15.17 -29.51 15.16
N PRO A 40 15.34 -28.72 16.24
CA PRO A 40 14.18 -28.12 16.85
C PRO A 40 13.56 -27.24 15.78
N ALA A 41 12.31 -27.56 15.43
CA ALA A 41 11.49 -26.71 14.60
C ALA A 41 11.65 -25.27 15.11
N ARG A 42 12.18 -24.40 14.25
CA ARG A 42 12.19 -22.96 14.50
C ARG A 42 10.77 -22.59 14.88
N PRO A 43 10.47 -22.15 16.11
CA PRO A 43 9.14 -21.66 16.40
C PRO A 43 8.87 -20.56 15.37
N LYS A 44 7.74 -20.65 14.67
CA LYS A 44 7.19 -19.50 13.95
C LYS A 44 7.16 -18.38 14.98
N ARG A 45 8.12 -17.44 14.90
CA ARG A 45 7.89 -16.13 15.47
C ARG A 45 6.73 -15.61 14.66
N GLU A 46 5.53 -15.67 15.23
CA GLU A 46 4.54 -14.63 14.96
C GLU A 46 5.31 -13.33 15.14
N ARG A 47 5.62 -12.67 14.02
CA ARG A 47 6.02 -11.28 14.08
C ARG A 47 4.79 -10.60 14.64
N GLU A 48 4.80 -10.28 15.92
CA GLU A 48 3.93 -9.24 16.45
C GLU A 48 4.09 -8.05 15.50
N ASN A 49 2.96 -7.56 14.98
CA ASN A 49 2.95 -6.46 14.04
C ASN A 49 3.65 -5.28 14.72
N PHE A 50 4.75 -4.79 14.14
CA PHE A 50 5.61 -3.78 14.76
C PHE A 50 4.89 -2.45 15.08
N TRP A 51 3.68 -2.25 14.57
CA TRP A 51 2.78 -1.14 14.90
C TRP A 51 2.20 -1.20 16.32
N GLN A 52 2.26 -2.36 16.98
CA GLN A 52 1.87 -2.49 18.39
C GLN A 52 2.85 -1.80 19.36
N ASP A 53 4.07 -1.47 18.91
CA ASP A 53 5.11 -0.80 19.71
C ASP A 53 5.21 0.72 19.46
N ALA A 54 4.31 1.30 18.65
CA ALA A 54 4.30 2.73 18.38
C ALA A 54 3.88 3.51 19.64
N ARG A 55 4.87 4.02 20.40
CA ARG A 55 4.62 4.98 21.49
C ARG A 55 4.19 6.33 20.90
N ILE A 56 2.89 6.58 20.94
CA ILE A 56 2.30 7.89 20.65
C ILE A 56 2.69 8.84 21.80
N PRO A 57 3.33 10.00 21.55
CA PRO A 57 3.51 11.01 22.59
C PRO A 57 2.13 11.52 23.03
N GLU A 58 1.85 11.44 24.33
CA GLU A 58 0.60 11.94 24.91
C GLU A 58 0.38 13.41 24.51
N PRO A 59 -0.83 13.80 24.07
CA PRO A 59 -1.12 15.20 23.83
C PRO A 59 -0.96 15.95 25.15
N GLY A 60 0.03 16.84 25.20
CA GLY A 60 0.31 17.66 26.38
C GLY A 60 -0.98 18.33 26.84
N HIS A 61 -1.28 18.20 28.13
CA HIS A 61 -2.51 18.72 28.76
C HIS A 61 -2.81 20.15 28.31
N PHE A 62 -3.76 20.28 27.37
CA PHE A 62 -4.33 21.55 27.02
C PHE A 62 -5.24 21.98 28.17
N ARG A 63 -4.89 23.11 28.78
CA ARG A 63 -5.62 23.71 29.89
C ARG A 63 -6.92 24.32 29.35
N GLU A 64 -8.06 23.70 29.69
CA GLU A 64 -9.39 24.22 29.35
C GLU A 64 -9.60 25.67 29.86
N PRO A 65 -10.09 26.59 29.01
CA PRO A 65 -10.87 27.73 29.47
C PRO A 65 -12.34 27.29 29.64
N SER A 66 -12.84 27.44 30.86
CA SER A 66 -14.20 27.09 31.27
C SER A 66 -15.31 27.74 30.42
N ALA A 67 -16.25 26.87 30.02
CA ALA A 67 -17.70 27.06 29.97
C ALA A 67 -18.26 28.34 29.34
N LEU A 68 -18.62 28.22 28.06
CA LEU A 68 -19.95 28.63 27.62
C LEU A 68 -20.65 27.41 27.04
N ALA A 69 -21.88 27.19 27.49
CA ALA A 69 -22.71 26.07 27.15
C ALA A 69 -22.86 25.93 25.62
N SER A 70 -22.07 25.05 25.03
CA SER A 70 -22.47 24.38 23.80
C SER A 70 -23.64 23.50 24.17
N THR A 71 -24.85 23.96 23.87
CA THR A 71 -25.99 23.07 23.66
C THR A 71 -25.48 21.93 22.79
N ALA A 72 -25.31 20.76 23.40
CA ALA A 72 -25.05 19.52 22.72
C ALA A 72 -26.22 19.32 21.76
N GLY A 73 -26.06 19.79 20.53
CA GLY A 73 -26.78 19.26 19.40
C GLY A 73 -26.50 17.78 19.45
N ALA A 74 -27.53 16.98 19.65
CA ALA A 74 -27.45 15.54 19.55
C ALA A 74 -26.75 15.25 18.22
N ALA A 75 -25.48 14.86 18.30
CA ALA A 75 -24.80 14.27 17.18
C ALA A 75 -25.59 12.99 16.92
N THR A 76 -26.47 13.04 15.93
CA THR A 76 -26.87 11.85 15.19
C THR A 76 -25.59 11.38 14.52
N GLY A 77 -24.72 10.73 15.31
CA GLY A 77 -23.50 10.11 14.82
C GLY A 77 -23.95 9.12 13.76
N ILE A 78 -23.54 9.36 12.52
CA ILE A 78 -23.77 8.40 11.45
C ILE A 78 -23.05 7.14 11.88
N ASP A 79 -23.79 6.05 12.08
CA ASP A 79 -23.19 4.75 12.37
C ASP A 79 -22.66 4.16 11.06
N HIS A 80 -21.48 4.62 10.66
CA HIS A 80 -20.78 4.20 9.44
C HIS A 80 -20.62 2.68 9.38
N ARG A 81 -20.43 2.00 10.53
CA ARG A 81 -20.27 0.53 10.58
C ARG A 81 -21.54 -0.17 10.11
N THR A 82 -22.67 0.22 10.68
CA THR A 82 -23.98 -0.32 10.29
C THR A 82 -24.27 0.02 8.84
N ARG A 83 -24.00 1.25 8.41
CA ARG A 83 -24.25 1.69 7.04
C ARG A 83 -23.44 0.92 6.00
N ILE A 84 -22.15 0.70 6.25
CA ILE A 84 -21.28 -0.12 5.39
C ILE A 84 -21.81 -1.57 5.32
N GLY A 85 -22.27 -2.13 6.44
CA GLY A 85 -22.90 -3.45 6.48
C GLY A 85 -24.09 -3.56 5.52
N GLU A 86 -25.02 -2.60 5.59
CA GLU A 86 -26.18 -2.55 4.70
C GLU A 86 -25.80 -2.43 3.22
N LEU A 87 -24.77 -1.64 2.91
CA LEU A 87 -24.32 -1.40 1.55
C LEU A 87 -23.62 -2.64 0.98
N LEU A 88 -22.85 -3.36 1.80
CA LEU A 88 -22.25 -4.65 1.43
C LEU A 88 -23.34 -5.71 1.16
N GLU A 89 -24.37 -5.79 1.99
CA GLU A 89 -25.51 -6.72 1.76
C GLU A 89 -26.25 -6.42 0.46
N LYS A 90 -26.33 -5.15 0.08
CA LYS A 90 -26.94 -4.71 -1.20
C LYS A 90 -26.00 -4.88 -2.40
N GLY A 91 -24.73 -5.20 -2.18
CA GLY A 91 -23.70 -5.25 -3.22
C GLY A 91 -23.35 -3.88 -3.82
N ASP A 92 -23.61 -2.79 -3.09
CA ASP A 92 -23.34 -1.42 -3.55
C ASP A 92 -21.90 -1.00 -3.21
N SER A 93 -20.93 -1.51 -3.97
CA SER A 93 -19.50 -1.22 -3.77
C SER A 93 -19.16 0.28 -3.88
N ASN A 94 -19.91 1.03 -4.70
CA ASN A 94 -19.70 2.47 -4.82
C ASN A 94 -20.20 3.21 -3.57
N GLY A 95 -21.39 2.84 -3.07
CA GLY A 95 -21.89 3.33 -1.79
C GLY A 95 -20.93 3.03 -0.63
N VAL A 96 -20.40 1.80 -0.57
CA VAL A 96 -19.39 1.42 0.44
C VAL A 96 -18.16 2.33 0.36
N THR A 97 -17.66 2.60 -0.86
CA THR A 97 -16.50 3.47 -1.06
C THR A 97 -16.78 4.90 -0.58
N ILE A 98 -17.93 5.47 -0.92
CA ILE A 98 -18.33 6.82 -0.49
C ILE A 98 -18.44 6.89 1.03
N GLU A 99 -19.11 5.92 1.64
CA GLU A 99 -19.30 5.86 3.09
C GLU A 99 -17.97 5.73 3.83
N LEU A 100 -17.07 4.89 3.33
CA LEU A 100 -15.73 4.74 3.89
C LEU A 100 -14.93 6.04 3.78
N VAL A 101 -14.94 6.72 2.63
CA VAL A 101 -14.23 8.00 2.44
C VAL A 101 -14.76 9.08 3.39
N ASP A 102 -16.08 9.12 3.60
CA ASP A 102 -16.71 10.03 4.56
C ASP A 102 -16.27 9.72 5.99
N TRP A 103 -16.31 8.45 6.38
CA TRP A 103 -15.88 8.02 7.70
C TRP A 103 -14.40 8.32 7.95
N PHE A 104 -13.51 7.98 7.01
CA PHE A 104 -12.07 8.30 7.12
C PHE A 104 -11.80 9.81 7.20
N SER A 105 -12.66 10.63 6.61
CA SER A 105 -12.52 12.09 6.64
C SER A 105 -13.02 12.70 7.95
N THR A 106 -13.99 12.07 8.62
CA THR A 106 -14.65 12.59 9.83
C THR A 106 -14.06 12.02 11.11
N ASP A 107 -13.75 10.72 11.13
CA ASP A 107 -13.15 9.98 12.24
C ASP A 107 -12.13 8.94 11.73
N PRO A 108 -10.92 9.38 11.34
CA PRO A 108 -9.89 8.49 10.82
C PRO A 108 -9.43 7.45 11.85
N ALA A 109 -9.48 7.76 13.14
CA ALA A 109 -9.08 6.84 14.20
C ALA A 109 -10.10 5.70 14.35
N GLY A 110 -11.39 6.01 14.49
CA GLY A 110 -12.42 4.99 14.62
C GLY A 110 -12.59 4.14 13.36
N ALA A 111 -12.35 4.72 12.19
CA ALA A 111 -12.32 4.00 10.93
C ALA A 111 -11.11 3.05 10.84
N ARG A 112 -9.92 3.48 11.30
CA ARG A 112 -8.73 2.62 11.40
C ARG A 112 -8.91 1.48 12.39
N ASP A 113 -9.39 1.77 13.60
CA ASP A 113 -9.70 0.75 14.61
C ASP A 113 -10.68 -0.30 14.07
N TRP A 114 -11.65 0.13 13.26
CA TRP A 114 -12.57 -0.80 12.63
C TRP A 114 -11.91 -1.64 11.53
N LEU A 115 -11.02 -1.07 10.70
CA LEU A 115 -10.25 -1.83 9.72
C LEU A 115 -9.42 -2.94 10.38
N GLU A 116 -8.84 -2.68 11.56
CA GLU A 116 -8.04 -3.66 12.31
C GLU A 116 -8.85 -4.91 12.74
N THR A 117 -10.17 -4.77 12.87
CA THR A 117 -11.06 -5.89 13.18
C THR A 117 -11.42 -6.74 11.96
N ARG A 118 -10.97 -6.37 10.74
CA ARG A 118 -11.34 -7.04 9.49
C ARG A 118 -10.29 -8.06 9.07
N GLU A 119 -10.76 -9.22 8.61
CA GLU A 119 -9.91 -10.26 8.03
C GLU A 119 -9.43 -9.94 6.60
N SER A 120 -10.15 -9.07 5.88
CA SER A 120 -9.83 -8.66 4.52
C SER A 120 -10.20 -7.20 4.28
N LEU A 121 -9.33 -6.51 3.54
CA LEU A 121 -9.48 -5.12 3.14
C LEU A 121 -9.82 -4.96 1.65
N GLY A 122 -10.13 -6.05 0.95
CA GLY A 122 -10.36 -6.03 -0.49
C GLY A 122 -11.49 -5.08 -0.93
N PHE A 123 -12.56 -4.98 -0.14
CA PHE A 123 -13.70 -4.10 -0.46
C PHE A 123 -13.41 -2.61 -0.20
N CYS A 124 -12.40 -2.28 0.62
CA CYS A 124 -12.06 -0.90 0.95
C CYS A 124 -10.87 -0.35 0.16
N GLN A 125 -10.21 -1.16 -0.70
CA GLN A 125 -9.07 -0.73 -1.52
C GLN A 125 -9.30 0.58 -2.30
N PRO A 126 -10.44 0.78 -2.98
CA PRO A 126 -10.69 2.05 -3.67
C PRO A 126 -10.78 3.25 -2.71
N ALA A 127 -11.43 3.06 -1.56
CA ALA A 127 -11.57 4.11 -0.54
C ALA A 127 -10.22 4.45 0.09
N LEU A 128 -9.41 3.44 0.44
CA LEU A 128 -8.08 3.59 0.99
C LEU A 128 -7.18 4.42 0.06
N LYS A 129 -7.22 4.13 -1.24
CA LYS A 129 -6.46 4.89 -2.25
C LYS A 129 -6.90 6.35 -2.31
N MET A 130 -8.21 6.60 -2.33
CA MET A 130 -8.74 7.97 -2.36
C MET A 130 -8.37 8.77 -1.11
N VAL A 131 -8.43 8.14 0.06
CA VAL A 131 -8.08 8.74 1.35
C VAL A 131 -6.59 9.06 1.44
N ALA A 132 -5.73 8.13 1.05
CA ALA A 132 -4.28 8.35 1.00
C ALA A 132 -3.95 9.59 0.16
N VAL A 133 -4.47 9.67 -1.07
CA VAL A 133 -4.26 10.84 -1.94
C VAL A 133 -4.88 12.11 -1.33
N SER A 134 -6.04 12.02 -0.68
CA SER A 134 -6.66 13.17 -0.02
C SER A 134 -5.84 13.72 1.16
N PHE A 135 -5.09 12.90 1.89
CA PHE A 135 -4.22 13.40 2.95
C PHE A 135 -3.06 14.22 2.36
N ALA A 136 -2.48 13.76 1.25
CA ALA A 136 -1.41 14.48 0.56
C ALA A 136 -1.88 15.84 0.03
N THR A 137 -3.10 15.91 -0.54
CA THR A 137 -3.66 17.19 -1.03
C THR A 137 -3.98 18.17 0.08
N ARG A 138 -4.26 17.69 1.30
CA ARG A 138 -4.41 18.51 2.52
C ARG A 138 -3.08 18.89 3.15
N GLY A 139 -1.96 18.33 2.68
CA GLY A 139 -0.60 18.64 3.12
C GLY A 139 0.00 17.65 4.12
N ASP A 140 -0.73 16.60 4.52
CA ASP A 140 -0.24 15.51 5.37
C ASP A 140 0.31 14.37 4.50
N CYS A 141 1.50 14.60 3.94
CA CYS A 141 2.15 13.61 3.06
C CYS A 141 2.64 12.36 3.80
N ASP A 142 3.03 12.49 5.07
CA ASP A 142 3.49 11.35 5.87
C ASP A 142 2.34 10.38 6.14
N LEU A 143 1.21 10.91 6.63
CA LEU A 143 0.00 10.12 6.83
C LEU A 143 -0.47 9.52 5.50
N ALA A 144 -0.47 10.30 4.42
CA ALA A 144 -0.81 9.78 3.09
C ALA A 144 0.00 8.53 2.71
N LEU A 145 1.32 8.55 2.92
CA LEU A 145 2.19 7.40 2.63
C LEU A 145 1.86 6.20 3.51
N GLU A 146 1.62 6.40 4.81
CA GLU A 146 1.19 5.31 5.72
C GLU A 146 -0.09 4.63 5.22
N TRP A 147 -1.07 5.41 4.75
CA TRP A 147 -2.32 4.84 4.21
C TRP A 147 -2.10 4.02 2.92
N THR A 148 -1.06 4.31 2.13
CA THR A 148 -0.75 3.49 0.94
C THR A 148 -0.24 2.09 1.30
N GLU A 149 0.29 1.89 2.51
CA GLU A 149 0.77 0.56 2.94
C GLU A 149 -0.37 -0.45 3.09
N LEU A 150 -1.60 0.05 3.33
CA LEU A 150 -2.83 -0.75 3.41
C LEU A 150 -3.34 -1.21 2.03
N LEU A 151 -2.75 -0.70 0.94
CA LEU A 151 -3.12 -1.11 -0.41
C LEU A 151 -2.54 -2.48 -0.75
N GLU A 152 -3.39 -3.44 -1.07
CA GLU A 152 -3.03 -4.84 -1.35
C GLU A 152 -2.33 -4.99 -2.71
N SER A 153 -2.74 -4.19 -3.71
CA SER A 153 -2.15 -4.22 -5.05
C SER A 153 -0.86 -3.39 -5.11
N PRO A 154 0.31 -4.00 -5.44
CA PRO A 154 1.56 -3.25 -5.57
C PRO A 154 1.47 -2.16 -6.63
N ALA A 155 0.80 -2.41 -7.75
CA ALA A 155 0.64 -1.42 -8.82
C ALA A 155 -0.21 -0.22 -8.37
N GLU A 156 -1.26 -0.44 -7.58
CA GLU A 156 -2.08 0.65 -7.06
C GLU A 156 -1.36 1.43 -5.96
N ARG A 157 -0.56 0.73 -5.15
CA ARG A 157 0.32 1.34 -4.16
C ARG A 157 1.35 2.25 -4.81
N ASP A 158 2.05 1.76 -5.82
CA ASP A 158 3.09 2.52 -6.54
C ASP A 158 2.49 3.78 -7.21
N ASP A 159 1.31 3.66 -7.83
CA ASP A 159 0.56 4.80 -8.39
C ASP A 159 0.18 5.82 -7.31
N ALA A 160 -0.36 5.36 -6.18
CA ALA A 160 -0.76 6.24 -5.08
C ALA A 160 0.46 6.97 -4.48
N VAL A 161 1.56 6.26 -4.24
CA VAL A 161 2.83 6.82 -3.74
C VAL A 161 3.37 7.87 -4.72
N ALA A 162 3.38 7.59 -6.03
CA ALA A 162 3.81 8.55 -7.05
C ALA A 162 2.98 9.83 -7.04
N ARG A 163 1.65 9.71 -6.90
CA ARG A 163 0.74 10.86 -6.78
C ARG A 163 0.95 11.67 -5.51
N ILE A 164 1.24 11.01 -4.39
CA ILE A 164 1.55 11.68 -3.12
C ILE A 164 2.85 12.48 -3.26
N TYR A 165 3.91 11.88 -3.81
CA TYR A 165 5.17 12.59 -4.05
C TYR A 165 5.04 13.72 -5.06
N SER A 166 4.25 13.53 -6.13
CA SER A 166 3.91 14.60 -7.07
C SER A 166 3.25 15.79 -6.37
N THR A 167 2.21 15.51 -5.57
CA THR A 167 1.45 16.51 -4.81
C THR A 167 2.34 17.22 -3.78
N GLY A 168 3.15 16.47 -3.04
CA GLY A 168 4.09 16.99 -2.06
C GLY A 168 5.20 17.82 -2.70
N PHE A 169 5.70 17.44 -3.88
CA PHE A 169 6.71 18.21 -4.60
C PHE A 169 6.15 19.54 -5.11
N VAL A 170 4.96 19.53 -5.74
CA VAL A 170 4.30 20.75 -6.23
C VAL A 170 3.96 21.72 -5.09
N SER A 171 3.59 21.19 -3.92
CA SER A 171 3.32 21.99 -2.72
C SER A 171 4.57 22.39 -1.93
N GLY A 172 5.78 22.01 -2.38
CA GLY A 172 7.05 22.33 -1.74
C GLY A 172 7.34 21.55 -0.46
N ARG A 173 6.59 20.48 -0.18
CA ARG A 173 6.78 19.57 0.96
C ARG A 173 7.90 18.56 0.73
N PHE A 174 8.11 18.16 -0.53
CA PHE A 174 9.24 17.33 -0.93
C PHE A 174 10.20 18.12 -1.80
N SER A 175 11.48 17.97 -1.50
CA SER A 175 12.59 18.46 -2.32
C SER A 175 12.96 17.44 -3.41
N SER A 176 13.81 17.86 -4.34
CA SER A 176 14.38 16.95 -5.33
C SER A 176 15.23 15.83 -4.71
N GLU A 177 15.81 16.07 -3.53
CA GLU A 177 16.57 15.07 -2.78
C GLU A 177 15.63 14.02 -2.16
N ASP A 178 14.49 14.46 -1.60
CA ASP A 178 13.45 13.55 -1.10
C ASP A 178 12.90 12.69 -2.23
N LEU A 179 12.67 13.28 -3.40
CA LEU A 179 12.28 12.53 -4.58
C LEU A 179 13.33 11.51 -4.99
N ALA A 180 14.63 11.75 -4.78
CA ALA A 180 15.68 10.79 -5.12
C ALA A 180 15.76 9.62 -4.12
N ALA A 181 15.48 9.87 -2.85
CA ALA A 181 15.42 8.85 -1.79
C ALA A 181 14.10 8.05 -1.78
N ALA A 182 13.05 8.59 -2.40
CA ALA A 182 11.73 7.97 -2.44
C ALA A 182 11.72 6.60 -3.17
N PRO A 183 10.83 5.67 -2.77
CA PRO A 183 10.62 4.38 -3.42
C PRO A 183 9.84 4.52 -4.73
N LEU A 184 10.30 5.41 -5.61
CA LEU A 184 9.74 5.69 -6.92
C LEU A 184 10.58 5.02 -8.00
N THR A 185 9.91 4.60 -9.07
CA THR A 185 10.59 4.24 -10.32
C THR A 185 11.21 5.49 -10.94
N ASP A 186 12.25 5.29 -11.75
CA ASP A 186 12.89 6.41 -12.47
C ASP A 186 11.93 7.11 -13.44
N GLU A 187 10.96 6.37 -13.96
CA GLU A 187 9.88 6.92 -14.78
C GLU A 187 9.00 7.89 -13.99
N HIS A 188 8.50 7.49 -12.82
CA HIS A 188 7.70 8.36 -11.96
C HIS A 188 8.50 9.58 -11.50
N ARG A 189 9.75 9.39 -11.09
CA ARG A 189 10.63 10.48 -10.65
C ARG A 189 10.81 11.53 -11.74
N ARG A 190 11.06 11.07 -12.97
CA ARG A 190 11.19 11.95 -14.15
C ARG A 190 9.86 12.65 -14.47
N ALA A 191 8.74 11.93 -14.43
CA ALA A 191 7.42 12.52 -14.68
C ALA A 191 7.10 13.64 -13.67
N ILE A 192 7.45 13.47 -12.39
CA ILE A 192 7.24 14.49 -11.35
C ILE A 192 8.11 15.73 -11.62
N LEU A 193 9.40 15.54 -11.90
CA LEU A 193 10.34 16.65 -12.17
C LEU A 193 10.00 17.40 -13.47
N GLU A 194 9.45 16.71 -14.46
CA GLU A 194 8.97 17.31 -15.72
C GLU A 194 7.57 17.94 -15.58
N GLY A 195 6.90 17.82 -14.43
CA GLY A 195 5.56 18.34 -14.18
C GLY A 195 4.42 17.55 -14.86
N LYS A 196 4.67 16.31 -15.28
CA LYS A 196 3.74 15.44 -16.02
C LYS A 196 3.03 14.39 -15.16
N ALA A 197 3.32 14.34 -13.85
CA ALA A 197 2.85 13.27 -12.97
C ALA A 197 1.39 13.39 -12.53
N ASN A 198 0.69 14.47 -12.88
CA ASN A 198 -0.72 14.71 -12.50
C ASN A 198 -1.70 14.68 -13.69
N ASP A 199 -1.21 14.44 -14.92
CA ASP A 199 -2.03 14.38 -16.15
C ASP A 199 -2.63 12.98 -16.39
#